data_AF-A0A7S2R3Y0-F1
#
_entry.id   AF-A0A7S2R3Y0-F1
#
_cell.length_a   1.000
_cell.length_b   1.000
_cell.length_c   1.000
_cell.angle_alpha   90.00
_cell.angle_beta   90.00
_cell.angle_gamma   90.00
#
_symmetry.space_group_name_H-M   'P 1'
#
loop_
_entity.id
_entity.type
_entity.pdbx_description
1 polymer ?
#
loop_
_entity_poly.entity_id
_entity_poly.type
_entity_poly.pdbx_seq_one_letter_code
_entity_poly.pdbx_strand_id
1 'polypeptide(L)'
;ATSFDRAPTYLAPSILRLVPPALYRSTAGAVVALVQDPSQRQKWLESLFTGEDGAAGGLAQLPDRLRRVAQGAAAVPQALPQDVMVFRLSSWLKEGLGYVPDLKRIVLPTVVLAGAEDGILPSTAEATRLAASLADCEVQIQPGSGHAVLDSRVDLLGLIQRLELRVVQKSSNGLAAGKRALAGKERAGRTQSSGEAGSGVGTASG
;
A
#
# COMPACT_ATOMS: atom_id res chain seq x y z
N ALA A 1 -13.92 0.52 1.70
CA ALA A 1 -12.76 1.20 1.08
C ALA A 1 -11.49 0.32 1.04
N THR A 2 -11.50 -0.89 1.63
CA THR A 2 -10.40 -1.86 1.55
C THR A 2 -10.94 -3.27 1.25
N SER A 3 -10.09 -4.19 0.80
CA SER A 3 -10.42 -5.61 0.55
C SER A 3 -10.65 -6.46 1.81
N PHE A 4 -10.61 -5.87 3.00
CA PHE A 4 -10.71 -6.62 4.25
C PHE A 4 -12.03 -7.41 4.35
N ASP A 5 -13.11 -6.86 3.79
CA ASP A 5 -14.43 -7.51 3.71
C ASP A 5 -14.48 -8.71 2.75
N ARG A 6 -13.43 -8.88 1.94
CA ARG A 6 -13.30 -9.91 0.89
C ARG A 6 -12.17 -10.90 1.19
N ALA A 7 -11.38 -10.66 2.23
CA ALA A 7 -10.34 -11.56 2.64
C ALA A 7 -10.97 -12.77 3.37
N PRO A 8 -10.38 -13.97 3.26
CA PRO A 8 -10.81 -15.14 4.05
C PRO A 8 -10.78 -14.86 5.57
N THR A 9 -9.93 -13.91 5.97
CA THR A 9 -9.79 -13.39 7.33
C THR A 9 -10.94 -12.49 7.80
N TYR A 10 -11.92 -12.16 6.95
CA TYR A 10 -13.11 -11.42 7.36
C TYR A 10 -13.94 -12.17 8.42
N LEU A 11 -13.87 -13.49 8.45
CA LEU A 11 -14.50 -14.33 9.48
C LEU A 11 -13.72 -14.35 10.80
N ALA A 12 -12.53 -13.73 10.84
CA ALA A 12 -11.67 -13.72 12.02
C ALA A 12 -12.37 -13.22 13.29
N PRO A 13 -13.22 -12.17 13.31
CA PRO A 13 -13.88 -11.73 14.54
C PRO A 13 -14.81 -12.80 15.13
N SER A 14 -15.54 -13.51 14.27
CA SER A 14 -16.48 -14.57 14.66
C SER A 14 -15.75 -15.82 15.13
N ILE A 15 -14.69 -16.21 14.42
CA ILE A 15 -13.83 -17.34 14.80
C ILE A 15 -13.10 -17.01 16.11
N LEU A 16 -12.57 -15.79 16.26
CA LEU A 16 -11.90 -15.35 17.47
C LEU A 16 -12.81 -15.37 18.68
N ARG A 17 -14.10 -15.05 18.57
CA ARG A 17 -15.05 -15.17 19.70
C ARG A 17 -15.32 -16.63 20.12
N LEU A 18 -15.18 -17.56 19.18
CA LEU A 18 -15.39 -19.00 19.42
C LEU A 18 -14.13 -19.69 19.96
N VAL A 19 -12.96 -19.08 19.81
CA VAL A 19 -11.70 -19.63 20.32
C VAL A 19 -11.64 -19.43 21.84
N PRO A 20 -11.52 -20.49 22.66
CA PRO A 20 -11.31 -20.38 24.09
C PRO A 20 -10.08 -19.49 24.40
N PRO A 21 -10.11 -18.65 25.45
CA PRO A 21 -9.01 -17.74 25.77
C PRO A 21 -7.64 -18.43 25.94
N ALA A 22 -7.65 -19.69 26.39
CA ALA A 22 -6.45 -20.52 26.50
C ALA A 22 -5.83 -20.85 25.13
N LEU A 23 -6.66 -21.09 24.11
CA LEU A 23 -6.21 -21.38 22.75
C LEU A 23 -5.84 -20.10 21.99
N TYR A 24 -6.46 -18.96 22.30
CA TYR A 24 -6.09 -17.66 21.71
C TYR A 24 -4.61 -17.32 21.94
N ARG A 25 -4.05 -17.71 23.10
CA ARG A 25 -2.62 -17.54 23.38
C ARG A 25 -1.71 -18.36 22.47
N SER A 26 -2.19 -19.53 22.03
CA SER A 26 -1.45 -20.41 21.13
C SER A 26 -1.64 -20.07 19.64
N THR A 27 -2.78 -19.46 19.26
CA THR A 27 -3.08 -19.13 17.87
C THR A 27 -2.19 -18.02 17.31
N ALA A 28 -1.65 -17.12 18.14
CA ALA A 28 -0.69 -16.11 17.69
C ALA A 28 0.55 -16.73 17.03
N GLY A 29 1.06 -17.84 17.59
CA GLY A 29 2.17 -18.59 17.00
C GLY A 29 1.79 -19.34 15.73
N ALA A 30 0.57 -19.90 15.68
CA ALA A 30 0.06 -20.60 14.50
C ALA A 30 -0.20 -19.66 13.31
N VAL A 31 -0.69 -18.45 13.57
CA VAL A 31 -0.87 -17.42 12.53
C VAL A 31 0.49 -17.04 11.94
N VAL A 32 1.52 -16.78 12.75
CA VAL A 32 2.88 -16.49 12.26
C VAL A 32 3.45 -17.62 11.41
N ALA A 33 3.16 -18.89 11.74
CA ALA A 33 3.59 -20.04 10.95
C ALA A 33 2.84 -20.16 9.59
N LEU A 34 1.60 -19.69 9.53
CA LEU A 34 0.77 -19.66 8.32
C LEU A 34 1.01 -18.39 7.46
N VAL A 35 1.60 -17.35 8.04
CA VAL A 35 1.84 -16.01 7.44
C VAL A 35 3.00 -16.01 6.43
N GLN A 36 3.96 -16.93 6.54
CA GLN A 36 5.20 -16.86 5.75
C GLN A 36 5.12 -17.70 4.46
N ASP A 37 5.39 -17.03 3.33
CA ASP A 37 5.52 -17.69 2.02
C ASP A 37 6.62 -18.77 2.08
N PRO A 38 6.56 -19.83 1.25
CA PRO A 38 7.57 -20.87 1.18
C PRO A 38 9.03 -20.38 1.25
N SER A 39 9.38 -19.29 0.55
CA SER A 39 10.74 -18.76 0.51
C SER A 39 11.14 -18.03 1.80
N GLN A 40 10.24 -17.24 2.39
CA GLN A 40 10.46 -16.61 3.70
C GLN A 40 10.48 -17.66 4.83
N ARG A 41 9.61 -18.67 4.74
CA ARG A 41 9.59 -19.82 5.65
C ARG A 41 10.87 -20.63 5.54
N GLN A 42 11.42 -20.80 4.34
CA GLN A 42 12.67 -21.51 4.12
C GLN A 42 13.86 -20.72 4.66
N LYS A 43 13.90 -19.39 4.48
CA LYS A 43 14.90 -18.52 5.15
C LYS A 43 14.76 -18.53 6.67
N TRP A 44 13.52 -18.57 7.18
CA TRP A 44 13.26 -18.67 8.61
C TRP A 44 13.67 -20.03 9.16
N LEU A 45 13.33 -21.13 8.48
CA LEU A 45 13.78 -22.49 8.79
C LEU A 45 15.30 -22.60 8.71
N GLU A 46 15.92 -22.04 7.67
CA GLU A 46 17.37 -21.96 7.56
C GLU A 46 17.94 -21.15 8.71
N SER A 47 17.43 -19.97 9.06
CA SER A 47 17.90 -19.24 10.24
C SER A 47 17.70 -20.00 11.56
N LEU A 48 16.71 -20.91 11.63
CA LEU A 48 16.50 -21.79 12.78
C LEU A 48 17.49 -22.96 12.82
N PHE A 49 17.84 -23.56 11.68
CA PHE A 49 18.65 -24.77 11.58
C PHE A 49 20.12 -24.53 11.21
N THR A 50 20.43 -23.40 10.61
CA THR A 50 21.78 -22.91 10.30
C THR A 50 22.07 -21.73 11.23
N GLY A 51 22.60 -22.03 12.42
CA GLY A 51 23.37 -21.05 13.19
C GLY A 51 24.79 -20.95 12.64
N GLU A 52 25.55 -19.93 13.07
CA GLU A 52 26.96 -19.74 12.70
C GLU A 52 27.85 -20.99 12.96
N ASP A 53 27.37 -21.92 13.79
CA ASP A 53 28.05 -23.17 14.18
C ASP A 53 27.69 -24.41 13.31
N GLY A 54 26.93 -24.24 12.22
CA GLY A 54 26.49 -25.35 11.35
C GLY A 54 25.28 -26.15 11.87
N ALA A 55 24.83 -27.15 11.08
CA ALA A 55 23.57 -27.87 11.29
C ALA A 55 23.46 -28.59 12.66
N ALA A 56 24.58 -29.03 13.22
CA ALA A 56 24.62 -29.67 14.54
C ALA A 56 24.43 -28.66 15.69
N GLY A 57 24.97 -27.45 15.57
CA GLY A 57 24.77 -26.36 16.53
C GLY A 57 23.37 -25.76 16.46
N GLY A 58 22.76 -25.72 15.28
CA GLY A 58 21.37 -25.28 15.08
C GLY A 58 20.35 -26.15 15.83
N LEU A 59 20.52 -27.47 15.81
CA LEU A 59 19.64 -28.40 16.53
C LEU A 59 19.81 -28.33 18.05
N ALA A 60 21.03 -28.13 18.55
CA ALA A 60 21.28 -27.96 19.98
C ALA A 60 20.66 -26.67 20.56
N GLN A 61 20.59 -25.60 19.75
CA GLN A 61 19.98 -24.32 20.13
C GLN A 61 18.47 -24.24 19.84
N LEU A 62 17.89 -25.27 19.21
CA LEU A 62 16.48 -25.31 18.82
C LEU A 62 15.53 -25.10 20.02
N PRO A 63 15.75 -25.69 21.21
CA PRO A 63 14.89 -25.45 22.37
C PRO A 63 14.89 -23.99 22.81
N ASP A 64 16.05 -23.32 22.81
CA ASP A 64 16.17 -21.91 23.21
C ASP A 64 15.61 -20.95 22.18
N ARG A 65 15.68 -21.31 20.89
CA ARG A 65 15.08 -20.55 19.78
C ARG A 65 13.56 -20.68 19.80
N LEU A 66 13.04 -21.90 19.97
CA LEU A 66 11.61 -22.14 20.15
C LEU A 66 11.08 -21.47 21.42
N ARG A 67 11.86 -21.47 22.51
CA ARG A 67 11.52 -20.76 23.73
C ARG A 67 11.45 -19.25 23.51
N ARG A 68 12.38 -18.64 22.76
CA ARG A 68 12.33 -17.21 22.41
C ARG A 68 11.11 -16.86 21.54
N VAL A 69 10.80 -17.69 20.54
CA VAL A 69 9.59 -17.54 19.72
C VAL A 69 8.33 -17.70 20.58
N ALA A 70 8.30 -18.69 21.46
CA ALA A 70 7.19 -18.92 22.38
C ALA A 70 7.03 -17.79 23.41
N GLN A 71 8.13 -17.21 23.89
CA GLN A 71 8.11 -16.04 24.79
C GLN A 71 7.62 -14.78 24.07
N GLY A 72 8.08 -14.55 22.84
CA GLY A 72 7.57 -13.46 21.99
C GLY A 72 6.08 -13.64 21.67
N ALA A 73 5.67 -14.86 21.33
CA ALA A 73 4.27 -15.20 21.11
C ALA A 73 3.42 -15.12 22.38
N ALA A 74 3.96 -15.44 23.55
CA ALA A 74 3.28 -15.30 24.84
C ALA A 74 3.14 -13.85 25.31
N ALA A 75 4.01 -12.94 24.82
CA ALA A 75 3.88 -11.52 25.04
C ALA A 75 2.76 -10.89 24.19
N VAL A 76 2.40 -11.48 23.04
CA VAL A 76 1.36 -10.96 22.14
C VAL A 76 -0.04 -10.92 22.80
N PRO A 77 -0.53 -11.96 23.49
CA PRO A 77 -1.80 -11.91 24.22
C PRO A 77 -1.82 -10.96 25.41
N GLN A 78 -0.65 -10.69 26.02
CA GLN A 78 -0.54 -9.69 27.09
C GLN A 78 -0.56 -8.27 26.52
N ALA A 79 0.00 -8.07 25.32
CA ALA A 79 -0.03 -6.80 24.60
C ALA A 79 -1.38 -6.53 23.91
N LEU A 80 -2.09 -7.58 23.47
CA LEU A 80 -3.38 -7.46 22.79
C LEU A 80 -4.39 -8.52 23.29
N PRO A 81 -5.17 -8.19 24.33
CA PRO A 81 -6.29 -9.01 24.80
C PRO A 81 -7.28 -9.35 23.67
N GLN A 82 -7.90 -10.51 23.77
CA GLN A 82 -8.80 -11.07 22.74
C GLN A 82 -10.02 -10.19 22.47
N ASP A 83 -10.61 -9.65 23.53
CA ASP A 83 -11.72 -8.69 23.49
C ASP A 83 -11.31 -7.39 22.78
N VAL A 84 -10.10 -6.89 23.05
CA VAL A 84 -9.52 -5.74 22.33
C VAL A 84 -9.35 -6.07 20.85
N MET A 85 -8.82 -7.25 20.50
CA MET A 85 -8.68 -7.66 19.09
C MET A 85 -10.03 -7.74 18.38
N VAL A 86 -11.03 -8.37 19.02
CA VAL A 86 -12.39 -8.44 18.51
C VAL A 86 -12.96 -7.05 18.27
N PHE A 87 -12.85 -6.15 19.25
CA PHE A 87 -13.32 -4.76 19.13
C PHE A 87 -12.62 -4.02 17.98
N ARG A 88 -11.30 -4.18 17.83
CA ARG A 88 -10.53 -3.57 16.74
C ARG A 88 -11.03 -4.02 15.38
N LEU A 89 -11.27 -5.32 15.20
CA LEU A 89 -11.68 -5.87 13.91
C LEU A 89 -13.18 -5.60 13.62
N SER A 90 -14.07 -5.71 14.60
CA SER A 90 -15.51 -5.60 14.37
C SER A 90 -16.03 -4.16 14.36
N SER A 91 -15.44 -3.31 15.19
CA SER A 91 -15.93 -1.95 15.42
C SER A 91 -14.99 -0.94 14.79
N TRP A 92 -13.73 -0.93 15.23
CA TRP A 92 -12.82 0.16 14.86
C TRP A 92 -12.43 0.14 13.39
N LEU A 93 -12.11 -1.04 12.84
CA LEU A 93 -11.79 -1.19 11.42
C LEU A 93 -12.98 -0.78 10.55
N LYS A 94 -14.19 -1.22 10.92
CA LYS A 94 -15.43 -0.92 10.18
C LYS A 94 -15.74 0.58 10.17
N GLU A 95 -15.64 1.24 11.33
CA GLU A 95 -15.83 2.69 11.45
C GLU A 95 -14.73 3.45 10.70
N GLY A 96 -13.47 3.04 10.86
CA GLY A 96 -12.31 3.66 10.21
C GLY A 96 -12.41 3.67 8.69
N LEU A 97 -13.03 2.65 8.08
CA LEU A 97 -13.25 2.61 6.64
C LEU A 97 -14.15 3.75 6.13
N GLY A 98 -15.04 4.29 6.97
CA GLY A 98 -15.89 5.43 6.63
C GLY A 98 -15.14 6.77 6.61
N TYR A 99 -13.99 6.83 7.28
CA TYR A 99 -13.13 8.02 7.32
C TYR A 99 -12.06 8.05 6.23
N VAL A 100 -11.91 6.96 5.48
CA VAL A 100 -10.98 6.92 4.35
C VAL A 100 -11.49 7.91 3.30
N PRO A 101 -10.71 8.95 2.95
CA PRO A 101 -11.12 9.91 1.93
C PRO A 101 -11.27 9.21 0.58
N ASP A 102 -12.05 9.80 -0.31
CA ASP A 102 -12.09 9.34 -1.70
C ASP A 102 -10.65 9.30 -2.25
N LEU A 103 -10.18 8.10 -2.57
CA LEU A 103 -8.81 7.86 -3.02
C LEU A 103 -8.48 8.64 -4.30
N LYS A 104 -9.50 9.03 -5.07
CA LYS A 104 -9.33 9.91 -6.25
C LYS A 104 -8.83 11.31 -5.89
N ARG A 105 -9.02 11.75 -4.64
CA ARG A 105 -8.50 13.03 -4.13
C ARG A 105 -7.00 12.97 -3.84
N ILE A 106 -6.41 11.79 -3.76
CA ILE A 106 -4.97 11.62 -3.58
C ILE A 106 -4.30 11.84 -4.93
N VAL A 107 -3.70 13.02 -5.10
CA VAL A 107 -3.01 13.43 -6.33
C VAL A 107 -1.50 13.24 -6.27
N LEU A 108 -0.98 12.83 -5.10
CA LEU A 108 0.43 12.53 -4.91
C LEU A 108 0.80 11.25 -5.69
N PRO A 109 1.97 11.21 -6.36
CA PRO A 109 2.49 9.97 -6.91
C PRO A 109 2.55 8.90 -5.82
N THR A 110 1.94 7.77 -6.09
CA THR A 110 1.80 6.67 -5.14
C THR A 110 2.37 5.40 -5.76
N VAL A 111 3.05 4.60 -4.95
CA VAL A 111 3.40 3.20 -5.29
C VAL A 111 2.61 2.29 -4.36
N VAL A 112 1.98 1.28 -4.93
CA VAL A 112 1.36 0.18 -4.19
C VAL A 112 2.20 -1.08 -4.37
N LEU A 113 2.70 -1.61 -3.26
CA LEU A 113 3.46 -2.85 -3.20
C LEU A 113 2.55 -3.98 -2.69
N ALA A 114 2.56 -5.11 -3.37
CA ALA A 114 1.85 -6.31 -2.93
C ALA A 114 2.67 -7.58 -3.18
N GLY A 115 2.62 -8.50 -2.23
CA GLY A 115 3.18 -9.84 -2.40
C GLY A 115 2.28 -10.68 -3.29
N ALA A 116 2.88 -11.37 -4.27
CA ALA A 116 2.15 -12.26 -5.18
C ALA A 116 1.53 -13.47 -4.47
N GLU A 117 2.14 -13.88 -3.35
CA GLU A 117 1.84 -15.11 -2.62
C GLU A 117 1.26 -14.80 -1.22
N ASP A 118 0.64 -13.62 -1.06
CA ASP A 118 -0.04 -13.26 0.18
C ASP A 118 -1.25 -14.17 0.43
N GLY A 119 -1.13 -15.03 1.44
CA GLY A 119 -2.20 -15.94 1.87
C GLY A 119 -3.14 -15.36 2.92
N ILE A 120 -2.89 -14.14 3.41
CA ILE A 120 -3.67 -13.49 4.47
C ILE A 120 -4.68 -12.54 3.88
N LEU A 121 -4.24 -11.73 2.92
CA LEU A 121 -5.04 -10.76 2.22
C LEU A 121 -4.96 -11.02 0.72
N PRO A 122 -6.03 -10.71 -0.05
CA PRO A 122 -6.00 -10.77 -1.51
C PRO A 122 -5.19 -9.58 -2.08
N SER A 123 -3.91 -9.47 -1.70
CA SER A 123 -3.08 -8.28 -1.87
C SER A 123 -2.88 -7.89 -3.33
N THR A 124 -2.72 -8.85 -4.24
CA THR A 124 -2.62 -8.58 -5.69
C THR A 124 -3.91 -7.94 -6.23
N ALA A 125 -5.07 -8.52 -5.90
CA ALA A 125 -6.37 -8.00 -6.35
C ALA A 125 -6.65 -6.62 -5.72
N GLU A 126 -6.27 -6.42 -4.47
CA GLU A 126 -6.41 -5.13 -3.80
C GLU A 126 -5.50 -4.07 -4.40
N ALA A 127 -4.27 -4.42 -4.76
CA ALA A 127 -3.35 -3.51 -5.42
C ALA A 127 -3.90 -3.02 -6.77
N THR A 128 -4.48 -3.93 -7.57
CA THR A 128 -5.17 -3.56 -8.82
C THR A 128 -6.34 -2.63 -8.56
N ARG A 129 -7.16 -2.90 -7.53
CA ARG A 129 -8.30 -2.03 -7.18
C ARG A 129 -7.85 -0.64 -6.74
N LEU A 130 -6.79 -0.56 -5.94
CA LEU A 130 -6.21 0.71 -5.49
C LEU A 130 -5.67 1.52 -6.67
N ALA A 131 -4.98 0.87 -7.62
CA ALA A 131 -4.48 1.53 -8.82
C ALA A 131 -5.59 2.12 -9.69
N ALA A 132 -6.74 1.45 -9.79
CA ALA A 132 -7.91 1.99 -10.48
C ALA A 132 -8.56 3.18 -9.75
N SER A 133 -8.27 3.38 -8.46
CA SER A 133 -8.90 4.40 -7.61
C SER A 133 -8.01 5.62 -7.37
N LEU A 134 -6.68 5.46 -7.43
CA LEU A 134 -5.67 6.50 -7.21
C LEU A 134 -5.33 7.20 -8.53
N ALA A 135 -5.13 8.52 -8.49
CA ALA A 135 -4.96 9.31 -9.72
C ALA A 135 -3.57 9.15 -10.38
N ASP A 136 -2.53 8.88 -9.60
CA ASP A 136 -1.17 8.62 -10.08
C ASP A 136 -0.57 7.47 -9.27
N CYS A 137 -0.83 6.25 -9.73
CA CYS A 137 -0.47 5.03 -9.01
C CYS A 137 0.35 4.11 -9.89
N GLU A 138 1.45 3.62 -9.31
CA GLU A 138 2.25 2.54 -9.85
C GLU A 138 2.03 1.30 -8.97
N VAL A 139 1.82 0.14 -9.60
CA VAL A 139 1.69 -1.13 -8.87
C VAL A 139 2.92 -1.97 -9.12
N GLN A 140 3.52 -2.46 -8.04
CA GLN A 140 4.58 -3.45 -8.11
C GLN A 140 4.16 -4.69 -7.32
N ILE A 141 3.97 -5.78 -8.05
CA ILE A 141 3.73 -7.10 -7.48
C ILE A 141 5.06 -7.80 -7.32
N GLN A 142 5.39 -8.22 -6.11
CA GLN A 142 6.65 -8.89 -5.80
C GLN A 142 6.46 -10.42 -5.84
N PRO A 143 7.06 -11.12 -6.82
CA PRO A 143 7.01 -12.58 -6.89
C PRO A 143 7.75 -13.22 -5.71
N GLY A 144 7.23 -14.34 -5.21
CA GLY A 144 7.84 -15.03 -4.07
C GLY A 144 7.71 -14.29 -2.75
N SER A 145 6.88 -13.24 -2.64
CA SER A 145 6.64 -12.55 -1.36
C SER A 145 5.21 -12.76 -0.89
N GLY A 146 5.06 -13.04 0.41
CA GLY A 146 3.78 -13.09 1.10
C GLY A 146 3.33 -11.72 1.62
N HIS A 147 2.64 -11.71 2.76
CA HIS A 147 2.11 -10.47 3.37
C HIS A 147 3.19 -9.44 3.72
N ALA A 148 4.34 -9.91 4.20
CA ALA A 148 5.50 -9.06 4.50
C ALA A 148 6.31 -8.84 3.21
N VAL A 149 5.84 -7.93 2.35
CA VAL A 149 6.45 -7.64 1.04
C VAL A 149 7.77 -6.87 1.12
N LEU A 150 8.00 -6.13 2.21
CA LEU A 150 9.22 -5.34 2.44
C LEU A 150 10.36 -6.24 2.93
N ASP A 151 10.97 -6.95 2.00
CA ASP A 151 12.18 -7.74 2.23
C ASP A 151 13.33 -7.30 1.32
N SER A 152 14.46 -8.00 1.38
CA SER A 152 15.68 -7.64 0.64
C SER A 152 15.54 -7.61 -0.88
N ARG A 153 14.42 -8.09 -1.44
CA ARG A 153 14.12 -8.04 -2.88
C ARG A 153 13.52 -6.71 -3.32
N VAL A 154 13.06 -5.89 -2.37
CA VAL A 154 12.45 -4.60 -2.65
C VAL A 154 13.45 -3.47 -2.37
N ASP A 155 13.87 -2.77 -3.43
CA ASP A 155 14.62 -1.53 -3.32
C ASP A 155 13.69 -0.36 -2.97
N LEU A 156 13.42 -0.22 -1.68
CA LEU A 156 12.53 0.84 -1.16
C LEU A 156 13.12 2.23 -1.39
N LEU A 157 14.44 2.39 -1.29
CA LEU A 157 15.09 3.69 -1.49
C LEU A 157 14.96 4.13 -2.95
N GLY A 158 15.25 3.24 -3.90
CA GLY A 158 15.06 3.51 -5.31
C GLY A 158 13.61 3.81 -5.67
N LEU A 159 12.63 3.16 -5.01
CA LEU A 159 11.21 3.47 -5.18
C LEU A 159 10.86 4.90 -4.75
N ILE A 160 11.34 5.33 -3.58
CA ILE A 160 11.12 6.69 -3.06
C ILE A 160 11.77 7.72 -3.98
N GLN A 161 13.02 7.50 -4.40
CA GLN A 161 13.71 8.41 -5.33
C GLN A 161 12.98 8.53 -6.67
N ARG A 162 12.46 7.42 -7.22
CA ARG A 162 11.63 7.46 -8.44
C ARG A 162 10.36 8.29 -8.25
N LEU A 163 9.71 8.18 -7.10
CA LEU A 163 8.52 8.98 -6.76
C LEU A 163 8.84 10.47 -6.68
N GLU A 164 9.94 10.85 -6.03
CA GLU A 164 10.38 12.25 -5.95
C GLU A 164 10.64 12.84 -7.33
N LEU A 165 11.31 12.10 -8.22
CA LEU A 165 11.54 12.52 -9.59
C LEU A 165 10.23 12.76 -10.36
N ARG A 166 9.20 11.92 -10.15
CA ARG A 166 7.87 12.12 -10.75
C ARG A 166 7.21 13.42 -10.27
N VAL A 167 7.34 13.77 -8.99
CA VAL A 167 6.85 15.05 -8.45
C VAL A 167 7.53 16.22 -9.15
N VAL A 168 8.87 16.18 -9.24
CA VAL A 168 9.66 17.26 -9.87
C VAL A 168 9.29 17.43 -11.34
N GLN A 169 9.20 16.33 -12.10
CA GLN A 169 8.85 16.35 -13.52
C GLN A 169 7.44 16.90 -13.79
N LYS A 170 6.46 16.55 -12.95
CA LYS A 170 5.10 17.11 -13.06
C LYS A 170 5.11 18.62 -12.83
N SER A 171 5.90 19.10 -11.87
CA SER A 171 6.03 20.52 -11.58
C SER A 171 6.67 21.29 -12.75
N SER A 172 7.73 20.75 -13.35
CA SER A 172 8.39 21.38 -14.51
C SER A 172 7.50 21.40 -15.76
N ASN A 173 6.79 20.29 -16.03
CA ASN A 173 5.89 20.18 -17.18
C ASN A 173 4.67 21.08 -17.04
N GLY A 174 4.11 21.22 -15.83
CA GLY A 174 3.03 22.17 -15.54
C GLY A 174 3.45 23.62 -15.80
N LEU A 175 4.67 24.00 -15.40
CA LEU A 175 5.22 25.33 -15.67
C LEU A 175 5.38 25.60 -17.17
N ALA A 176 5.90 24.61 -17.91
CA ALA A 176 6.10 24.73 -19.36
C ALA A 176 4.76 24.84 -20.12
N ALA A 177 3.74 24.07 -19.73
CA ALA A 177 2.41 24.13 -20.29
C ALA A 177 1.73 25.49 -20.03
N GLY A 178 1.85 26.02 -18.81
CA GLY A 178 1.32 27.34 -18.44
C GLY A 178 1.93 28.48 -19.26
N LYS A 179 3.26 28.47 -19.47
CA LYS A 179 3.94 29.46 -20.32
C LYS A 179 3.49 29.41 -21.78
N ARG A 180 3.26 28.22 -22.34
CA ARG A 180 2.73 28.06 -23.71
C ARG A 180 1.29 28.56 -23.85
N ALA A 181 0.43 28.30 -22.87
CA ALA A 181 -0.94 28.78 -22.86
C ALA A 181 -1.02 30.31 -22.78
N LEU A 182 -0.14 30.94 -21.99
CA LEU A 182 -0.06 32.41 -21.88
C LEU A 182 0.41 33.05 -23.20
N ALA A 183 1.46 32.50 -23.81
CA ALA A 183 1.97 32.97 -25.11
C ALA A 183 0.94 32.79 -26.25
N GLY A 184 0.12 31.75 -26.21
CA GLY A 184 -0.98 31.54 -27.16
C GLY A 184 -2.09 32.59 -27.03
N LYS A 185 -2.45 33.00 -25.81
CA LYS A 185 -3.45 34.05 -25.57
C LYS A 185 -2.97 35.43 -26.02
N GLU A 186 -1.71 35.78 -25.79
CA GLU A 186 -1.14 37.06 -26.24
C GLU A 186 -1.11 37.17 -27.78
N ARG A 187 -0.89 36.04 -28.48
CA ARG A 187 -0.90 36.01 -29.94
C ARG A 187 -2.31 36.13 -30.54
N ALA A 188 -3.31 35.54 -29.89
CA ALA A 188 -4.71 35.62 -30.31
C ALA A 188 -5.35 37.00 -30.06
N GLY A 189 -4.94 37.70 -28.98
CA GLY A 189 -5.43 39.05 -28.68
C GLY A 189 -4.89 40.13 -29.63
N ARG A 190 -3.69 39.94 -30.21
CA ARG A 190 -3.06 40.93 -31.10
C ARG A 190 -3.65 40.96 -32.52
N THR A 191 -4.31 39.89 -32.94
CA THR A 191 -4.97 39.80 -34.26
C THR A 191 -6.36 40.44 -34.31
N GLN A 192 -6.94 40.85 -33.17
CA GLN A 192 -8.29 41.46 -33.13
C GLN A 192 -8.31 42.99 -33.02
N SER A 193 -7.17 43.69 -32.90
CA SER A 193 -7.15 45.16 -32.70
C SER A 193 -6.73 45.98 -33.92
N SER A 194 -6.78 45.43 -35.14
CA SER A 194 -6.26 46.11 -36.36
C SER A 194 -7.27 46.17 -37.52
N GLY A 195 -8.57 46.27 -37.24
CA GLY A 195 -9.60 46.35 -38.28
C GLY A 195 -10.78 47.24 -37.93
N GLU A 196 -10.57 48.51 -37.61
CA GLU A 196 -11.67 49.50 -37.60
C GLU A 196 -11.15 50.93 -37.77
N ALA A 197 -10.75 51.27 -39.00
CA ALA A 197 -10.56 52.67 -39.39
C ALA A 197 -10.77 52.80 -40.90
N GLY A 198 -11.94 53.32 -41.28
CA GLY A 198 -12.16 53.89 -42.61
C GLY A 198 -13.45 53.45 -43.28
N SER A 199 -14.46 54.31 -43.25
CA SER A 199 -14.96 54.98 -44.46
C SER A 199 -16.19 55.80 -44.11
N GLY A 200 -16.08 57.12 -44.21
CA GLY A 200 -17.21 58.01 -44.16
C GLY A 200 -17.83 58.27 -45.54
N VAL A 201 -18.87 59.11 -45.48
CA VAL A 201 -19.35 60.06 -46.49
C VAL A 201 -20.31 59.56 -47.59
N GLY A 202 -21.47 60.23 -47.62
CA GLY A 202 -22.32 60.47 -48.81
C GLY A 202 -23.54 59.55 -48.92
N THR A 203 -24.76 59.99 -49.23
CA THR A 203 -25.29 61.27 -49.72
C THR A 203 -26.80 61.25 -49.54
N ALA A 204 -27.38 62.42 -49.26
CA ALA A 204 -28.82 62.68 -49.36
C ALA A 204 -29.25 62.73 -50.83
N SER A 205 -30.43 62.19 -51.15
CA SER A 205 -31.31 62.62 -52.24
C SER A 205 -32.59 61.77 -52.27
N GLY A 206 -33.74 62.44 -52.42
CA GLY A 206 -35.00 61.84 -52.87
C GLY A 206 -36.16 62.00 -51.91
#